data_AF-A0A564XUC3-F1
#
_entry.id   AF-A0A564XUC3-F1
#
_cell.length_a   1.000
_cell.length_b   1.000
_cell.length_c   1.000
_cell.angle_alpha   90.00
_cell.angle_beta   90.00
_cell.angle_gamma   90.00
#
_symmetry.space_group_name_H-M   'P 1'
#
loop_
_entity.id
_entity.type
_entity.pdbx_description
1 polymer ?
#
loop_
_entity_poly.entity_id
_entity_poly.type
_entity_poly.pdbx_seq_one_letter_code
_entity_poly.pdbx_strand_id
1 'polypeptide(L)'
;MPFAQLDSFIPMLTCSDIARGLIIFAKGLPLGETGLRWLKIHLANLTGKVKRSSNDEREAYTDSILDEVIDSAEKPFDGRGWWREQEEPWQTLACCRELTAALRHPTGSADYINYFPVHQDGSCNGLQHYAAMGRDERGAASVSLEDCERPRDVYTDVTEVVEAHRKEDAEAGVEIASILEGAVQRKVIKQSVMTTVYGVTLYGAMAQIKRQLRELPAFRARAGADADKQLGPASAYLARLTLTSIGKIFTSSATTQAWFAKLAKHITRTRGCRISWVTPLGLPVVQPYVKQSEIEFDLWSGSNTPKEEWVAALTRAARRIERQYRSSSSFGSRDSLIGLPPPNPVKQRNAFPPNFIHSLDSCHMMLTALHCLREGIMFASVHDCFWTHAASVDALNRVST
;
A
#
# COMPACT_ATOMS: atom_id res chain seq x y z
N MET A 1 41.99 5.03 -13.23
CA MET A 1 40.56 5.42 -13.20
C MET A 1 39.90 4.57 -12.14
N PRO A 2 39.55 5.14 -10.98
CA PRO A 2 38.98 4.35 -9.89
C PRO A 2 37.51 4.03 -10.19
N PHE A 3 37.14 2.80 -9.87
CA PHE A 3 35.77 2.30 -9.87
C PHE A 3 34.90 3.21 -8.99
N ALA A 4 33.85 3.79 -9.57
CA ALA A 4 32.79 4.41 -8.80
C ALA A 4 32.02 3.29 -8.07
N GLN A 5 32.18 3.24 -6.75
CA GLN A 5 31.26 2.54 -5.86
C GLN A 5 29.87 3.17 -6.03
N LEU A 6 28.96 2.43 -6.66
CA LEU A 6 27.54 2.75 -6.65
C LEU A 6 26.98 2.36 -5.27
N ASP A 7 27.12 3.28 -4.30
CA ASP A 7 26.50 3.23 -2.98
C ASP A 7 24.97 3.49 -3.03
N SER A 8 24.30 2.92 -4.02
CA SER A 8 22.84 2.89 -4.08
C SER A 8 22.39 1.44 -3.96
N PHE A 9 22.19 1.00 -2.71
CA PHE A 9 21.36 -0.17 -2.42
C PHE A 9 19.95 0.16 -2.93
N ILE A 10 19.65 -0.15 -4.19
CA ILE A 10 18.28 -0.13 -4.69
C ILE A 10 17.57 -1.19 -3.83
N PRO A 11 16.54 -0.85 -3.04
CA PRO A 11 15.79 -1.86 -2.31
C PRO A 11 15.11 -2.78 -3.33
N MET A 12 15.78 -3.89 -3.66
CA MET A 12 15.44 -4.74 -4.79
C MET A 12 14.07 -5.43 -4.59
N LEU A 13 13.66 -5.63 -3.34
CA LEU A 13 12.41 -6.28 -2.94
C LEU A 13 11.17 -5.37 -3.01
N THR A 14 11.33 -4.03 -2.95
CA THR A 14 10.18 -3.09 -3.05
C THR A 14 9.76 -2.79 -4.49
N CYS A 15 10.43 -3.42 -5.46
CA CYS A 15 10.33 -3.10 -6.88
C CYS A 15 9.22 -3.89 -7.61
N SER A 16 9.01 -3.58 -8.90
CA SER A 16 8.03 -4.16 -9.83
C SER A 16 7.98 -5.69 -9.84
N ASP A 17 6.88 -6.27 -10.33
CA ASP A 17 6.69 -7.72 -10.54
C ASP A 17 7.92 -8.45 -11.10
N ILE A 18 8.59 -7.88 -12.12
CA ILE A 18 9.83 -8.43 -12.71
C ILE A 18 10.91 -8.66 -11.64
N ALA A 19 11.17 -7.65 -10.81
CA ALA A 19 12.22 -7.73 -9.79
C ALA A 19 11.89 -8.77 -8.73
N ARG A 20 10.61 -8.88 -8.33
CA ARG A 20 10.15 -9.90 -7.38
C ARG A 20 10.24 -11.31 -7.96
N GLY A 21 9.88 -11.50 -9.23
CA GLY A 21 9.98 -12.78 -9.92
C GLY A 21 11.43 -13.27 -10.14
N LEU A 22 12.43 -12.38 -10.03
CA LEU A 22 13.85 -12.72 -10.14
C LEU A 22 14.51 -13.08 -8.81
N ILE A 23 13.91 -12.73 -7.68
CA ILE A 23 14.52 -12.91 -6.36
C ILE A 23 14.00 -14.20 -5.71
N ILE A 24 14.93 -15.04 -5.27
CA ILE A 24 14.67 -16.27 -4.52
C ILE A 24 15.52 -16.28 -3.24
N PHE A 25 15.16 -17.12 -2.27
CA PHE A 25 16.03 -17.34 -1.12
C PHE A 25 17.30 -18.07 -1.52
N ALA A 26 18.45 -17.69 -0.96
CA ALA A 26 19.71 -18.38 -1.21
C ALA A 26 19.77 -19.77 -0.53
N LYS A 27 19.12 -19.89 0.63
CA LYS A 27 18.98 -21.15 1.36
C LYS A 27 17.62 -21.76 1.02
N GLY A 28 17.63 -22.98 0.49
CA GLY A 28 16.40 -23.73 0.20
C GLY A 28 15.93 -24.56 1.39
N LEU A 29 14.67 -24.95 1.36
CA LEU A 29 14.04 -25.82 2.34
C LEU A 29 13.20 -26.89 1.61
N PRO A 30 13.21 -28.17 2.03
CA PRO A 30 12.31 -29.18 1.45
C PRO A 30 10.86 -28.76 1.65
N LEU A 31 10.01 -29.02 0.65
CA LEU A 31 8.58 -28.65 0.72
C LEU A 31 7.83 -29.36 1.86
N GLY A 32 8.24 -30.57 2.23
CA GLY A 32 7.53 -31.37 3.22
C GLY A 32 6.09 -31.68 2.78
N GLU A 33 5.23 -31.96 3.76
CA GLU A 33 3.84 -32.40 3.49
C GLU A 33 2.94 -31.26 3.00
N THR A 34 3.11 -30.04 3.51
CA THR A 34 2.22 -28.90 3.22
C THR A 34 2.78 -27.92 2.19
N GLY A 35 4.09 -27.94 1.90
CA GLY A 35 4.72 -26.94 1.03
C GLY A 35 4.19 -26.96 -0.40
N LEU A 36 3.88 -28.14 -0.96
CA LEU A 36 3.30 -28.22 -2.32
C LEU A 36 1.93 -27.52 -2.37
N ARG A 37 1.09 -27.73 -1.34
CA ARG A 37 -0.21 -27.07 -1.22
C ARG A 37 -0.05 -25.55 -1.16
N TRP A 38 0.91 -25.06 -0.36
CA TRP A 38 1.19 -23.62 -0.28
C TRP A 38 1.72 -23.03 -1.58
N LEU A 39 2.52 -23.76 -2.37
CA LEU A 39 2.90 -23.33 -3.71
C LEU A 39 1.70 -23.21 -4.66
N LYS A 40 0.78 -24.19 -4.63
CA LYS A 40 -0.45 -24.14 -5.44
C LYS A 40 -1.33 -22.94 -5.07
N ILE A 41 -1.52 -22.71 -3.76
CA ILE A 41 -2.29 -21.56 -3.25
C ILE A 41 -1.60 -20.25 -3.64
N HIS A 42 -0.28 -20.19 -3.55
CA HIS A 42 0.47 -19.01 -3.92
C HIS A 42 0.33 -18.69 -5.41
N LEU A 43 0.43 -19.70 -6.28
CA LEU A 43 0.19 -19.54 -7.71
C LEU A 43 -1.22 -19.00 -7.99
N ALA A 44 -2.24 -19.56 -7.33
CA ALA A 44 -3.62 -19.08 -7.43
C ALA A 44 -3.75 -17.60 -7.03
N ASN A 45 -3.06 -17.18 -5.97
CA ASN A 45 -3.04 -15.79 -5.50
C ASN A 45 -2.43 -14.85 -6.54
N LEU A 46 -1.31 -15.23 -7.17
CA LEU A 46 -0.62 -14.45 -8.21
C LEU A 46 -1.48 -14.25 -9.47
N THR A 47 -2.43 -15.16 -9.76
CA THR A 47 -3.36 -14.98 -10.89
C THR A 47 -4.34 -13.82 -10.70
N GLY A 48 -4.67 -13.48 -9.45
CA GLY A 48 -5.65 -12.46 -9.12
C GLY A 48 -7.11 -12.84 -9.33
N LYS A 49 -7.43 -14.07 -9.78
CA LYS A 49 -8.77 -14.49 -10.19
C LYS A 49 -9.64 -15.06 -9.07
N VAL A 50 -9.03 -15.64 -8.05
CA VAL A 50 -9.73 -16.39 -6.96
C VAL A 50 -9.57 -15.72 -5.58
N LYS A 51 -9.66 -14.38 -5.54
CA LYS A 51 -9.40 -13.60 -4.31
C LYS A 51 -10.40 -13.88 -3.18
N ARG A 52 -11.67 -14.13 -3.48
CA ARG A 52 -12.76 -14.46 -2.53
C ARG A 52 -12.84 -15.96 -2.16
N SER A 53 -11.99 -16.78 -2.77
CA SER A 53 -12.02 -18.24 -2.58
C SER A 53 -11.29 -18.67 -1.32
N SER A 54 -11.73 -19.77 -0.72
CA SER A 54 -11.01 -20.42 0.38
C SER A 54 -9.66 -20.99 -0.11
N ASN A 55 -8.77 -21.36 0.82
CA ASN A 55 -7.50 -21.98 0.45
C ASN A 55 -7.68 -23.31 -0.29
N ASP A 56 -8.72 -24.09 0.05
CA ASP A 56 -9.04 -25.35 -0.65
C ASP A 56 -9.55 -25.09 -2.07
N GLU A 57 -10.41 -24.08 -2.25
CA GLU A 57 -10.87 -23.66 -3.57
C GLU A 57 -9.72 -23.12 -4.44
N ARG A 58 -8.76 -22.41 -3.83
CA ARG A 58 -7.54 -21.93 -4.52
C ARG A 58 -6.64 -23.07 -4.97
N GLU A 59 -6.47 -24.08 -4.13
CA GLU A 59 -5.75 -25.30 -4.48
C GLU A 59 -6.43 -26.03 -5.65
N ALA A 60 -7.74 -26.26 -5.56
CA ALA A 60 -8.52 -26.90 -6.62
C ALA A 60 -8.50 -26.11 -7.94
N TYR A 61 -8.51 -24.78 -7.87
CA TYR A 61 -8.34 -23.91 -9.05
C TYR A 61 -6.98 -24.16 -9.71
N THR A 62 -5.89 -24.19 -8.95
CA THR A 62 -4.56 -24.49 -9.50
C THR A 62 -4.49 -25.87 -10.13
N ASP A 63 -5.11 -26.87 -9.51
CA ASP A 63 -5.18 -28.22 -10.08
C ASP A 63 -5.94 -28.25 -11.42
N SER A 64 -7.00 -27.44 -11.58
CA SER A 64 -7.75 -27.35 -12.83
C SER A 64 -6.99 -26.71 -14.00
N ILE A 65 -5.95 -25.93 -13.71
CA ILE A 65 -5.14 -25.22 -14.72
C ILE A 65 -3.73 -25.81 -14.87
N LEU A 66 -3.48 -27.00 -14.31
CA LEU A 66 -2.14 -27.56 -14.22
C LEU A 66 -1.45 -27.71 -15.60
N ASP A 67 -2.21 -28.00 -16.65
CA ASP A 67 -1.70 -28.07 -18.03
C ASP A 67 -1.18 -26.73 -18.54
N GLU A 68 -1.80 -25.60 -18.14
CA GLU A 68 -1.33 -24.24 -18.46
C GLU A 68 -0.07 -23.90 -17.68
N VAL A 69 0.03 -24.37 -16.43
CA VAL A 69 1.19 -24.18 -15.56
C VAL A 69 2.42 -24.88 -16.15
N ILE A 70 2.26 -26.15 -16.54
CA ILE A 70 3.35 -26.94 -17.13
C ILE A 70 3.77 -26.36 -18.48
N ASP A 71 2.82 -25.99 -19.34
CA ASP A 71 3.14 -25.36 -20.64
C ASP A 71 3.90 -24.03 -20.44
N SER A 72 3.45 -23.19 -19.51
CA SER A 72 4.10 -21.92 -19.19
C SER A 72 5.51 -22.12 -18.63
N ALA A 73 5.75 -23.17 -17.86
CA ALA A 73 7.06 -23.48 -17.28
C ALA A 73 8.06 -23.98 -18.33
N GLU A 74 7.62 -24.82 -19.28
CA GLU A 74 8.48 -25.44 -20.29
C GLU A 74 8.69 -24.56 -21.52
N LYS A 75 7.62 -23.89 -21.97
CA LYS A 75 7.58 -23.10 -23.20
C LYS A 75 7.10 -21.67 -22.91
N PRO A 76 7.85 -20.90 -22.09
CA PRO A 76 7.40 -19.57 -21.66
C PRO A 76 7.20 -18.58 -22.81
N PHE A 77 7.96 -18.74 -23.90
CA PHE A 77 7.90 -17.85 -25.07
C PHE A 77 7.13 -18.44 -26.25
N ASP A 78 7.23 -19.76 -26.46
CA ASP A 78 6.70 -20.47 -27.63
C ASP A 78 5.39 -21.25 -27.36
N GLY A 79 4.94 -21.30 -26.11
CA GLY A 79 3.73 -21.98 -25.68
C GLY A 79 2.46 -21.13 -25.82
N ARG A 80 1.43 -21.48 -25.05
CA ARG A 80 0.13 -20.78 -25.04
C ARG A 80 0.18 -19.40 -24.40
N GLY A 81 1.23 -19.11 -23.64
CA GLY A 81 1.48 -17.78 -23.07
C GLY A 81 0.54 -17.38 -21.92
N TRP A 82 -0.15 -18.35 -21.29
CA TRP A 82 -1.12 -18.12 -20.22
C TRP A 82 -0.59 -17.22 -19.09
N TRP A 83 0.66 -17.42 -18.66
CA TRP A 83 1.25 -16.64 -17.57
C TRP A 83 1.27 -15.11 -17.82
N ARG A 84 1.28 -14.67 -19.08
CA ARG A 84 1.36 -13.24 -19.46
C ARG A 84 0.08 -12.46 -19.17
N GLU A 85 -1.04 -13.16 -19.08
CA GLU A 85 -2.37 -12.57 -18.89
C GLU A 85 -2.76 -12.43 -17.42
N GLN A 86 -1.90 -12.89 -16.49
CA GLN A 86 -2.17 -12.87 -15.05
C GLN A 86 -1.86 -11.50 -14.42
N GLU A 87 -2.32 -11.28 -13.18
CA GLU A 87 -2.13 -10.00 -12.46
C GLU A 87 -0.64 -9.70 -12.18
N GLU A 88 0.13 -10.71 -11.78
CA GLU A 88 1.58 -10.65 -11.53
C GLU A 88 2.32 -11.64 -12.46
N PRO A 89 2.53 -11.31 -13.75
CA PRO A 89 2.99 -12.26 -14.75
C PRO A 89 4.34 -12.94 -14.44
N TRP A 90 5.36 -12.18 -14.05
CA TRP A 90 6.71 -12.70 -13.89
C TRP A 90 6.84 -13.55 -12.64
N GLN A 91 6.20 -13.16 -11.54
CA GLN A 91 6.07 -14.01 -10.35
C GLN A 91 5.26 -15.28 -10.67
N THR A 92 4.19 -15.18 -11.46
CA THR A 92 3.40 -16.33 -11.90
C THR A 92 4.28 -17.32 -12.67
N LEU A 93 5.07 -16.84 -13.64
CA LEU A 93 5.97 -17.69 -14.41
C LEU A 93 7.03 -18.36 -13.52
N ALA A 94 7.64 -17.62 -12.59
CA ALA A 94 8.61 -18.17 -11.66
C ALA A 94 7.99 -19.28 -10.79
N CYS A 95 6.76 -19.06 -10.30
CA CYS A 95 6.02 -20.04 -9.53
C CYS A 95 5.60 -21.27 -10.37
N CYS A 96 5.22 -21.09 -11.65
CA CYS A 96 4.95 -22.20 -12.56
C CYS A 96 6.16 -23.13 -12.73
N ARG A 97 7.36 -22.54 -12.85
CA ARG A 97 8.61 -23.31 -12.96
C ARG A 97 8.90 -24.10 -11.69
N GLU A 98 8.74 -23.46 -10.53
CA GLU A 98 8.95 -24.10 -9.22
C GLU A 98 7.96 -25.26 -9.01
N LEU A 99 6.66 -25.04 -9.29
CA LEU A 99 5.62 -26.04 -9.12
C LEU A 99 5.82 -27.24 -10.07
N THR A 100 6.19 -26.98 -11.33
CA THR A 100 6.48 -28.04 -12.31
C THR A 100 7.71 -28.87 -11.90
N ALA A 101 8.76 -28.20 -11.39
CA ALA A 101 9.95 -28.88 -10.88
C ALA A 101 9.64 -29.75 -9.65
N ALA A 102 8.82 -29.25 -8.72
CA ALA A 102 8.38 -29.99 -7.54
C ALA A 102 7.54 -31.22 -7.89
N LEU A 103 6.58 -31.10 -8.82
CA LEU A 103 5.71 -32.20 -9.23
C LEU A 103 6.45 -33.33 -9.97
N ARG A 104 7.57 -33.01 -10.63
CA ARG A 104 8.39 -33.98 -11.37
C ARG A 104 9.58 -34.51 -10.58
N HIS A 105 9.70 -34.13 -9.31
CA HIS A 105 10.84 -34.54 -8.50
C HIS A 105 10.87 -36.08 -8.33
N PRO A 106 11.99 -36.77 -8.62
CA PRO A 106 12.03 -38.23 -8.70
C PRO A 106 11.62 -38.98 -7.44
N THR A 107 11.88 -38.41 -6.25
CA THR A 107 11.55 -39.03 -4.96
C THR A 107 10.20 -38.56 -4.41
N GLY A 108 9.46 -37.75 -5.16
CA GLY A 108 8.22 -37.10 -4.73
C GLY A 108 8.42 -35.61 -4.40
N SER A 109 7.31 -34.87 -4.39
CA SER A 109 7.30 -33.42 -4.21
C SER A 109 7.75 -32.95 -2.83
N ALA A 110 7.57 -33.78 -1.79
CA ALA A 110 7.92 -33.40 -0.41
C ALA A 110 9.43 -33.17 -0.23
N ASP A 111 10.27 -33.91 -0.95
CA ASP A 111 11.73 -33.81 -0.88
C ASP A 111 12.31 -32.68 -1.75
N TYR A 112 11.49 -32.08 -2.62
CA TYR A 112 11.94 -31.01 -3.49
C TYR A 112 12.39 -29.80 -2.64
N ILE A 113 13.64 -29.37 -2.85
CA ILE A 113 14.20 -28.21 -2.18
C ILE A 113 13.69 -26.94 -2.87
N ASN A 114 12.78 -26.24 -2.19
CA ASN A 114 12.18 -25.00 -2.65
C ASN A 114 13.00 -23.79 -2.20
N TYR A 115 13.23 -22.87 -3.14
CA TYR A 115 13.92 -21.59 -2.88
C TYR A 115 12.99 -20.39 -3.12
N PHE A 116 11.92 -20.61 -3.88
CA PHE A 116 10.95 -19.58 -4.23
C PHE A 116 10.13 -19.14 -3.02
N PRO A 117 10.04 -17.83 -2.70
CA PRO A 117 9.27 -17.33 -1.57
C PRO A 117 7.76 -17.46 -1.81
N VAL A 118 7.02 -17.79 -0.76
CA VAL A 118 5.55 -17.72 -0.73
C VAL A 118 5.13 -16.50 0.09
N HIS A 119 4.19 -15.75 -0.47
CA HIS A 119 3.74 -14.47 0.08
C HIS A 119 2.44 -14.65 0.88
N GLN A 120 2.36 -14.03 2.06
CA GLN A 120 1.16 -13.87 2.87
C GLN A 120 0.90 -12.37 3.07
N ASP A 121 -0.33 -11.92 2.83
CA ASP A 121 -0.70 -10.51 2.92
C ASP A 121 -2.11 -10.37 3.53
N GLY A 122 -2.28 -9.33 4.34
CA GLY A 122 -3.57 -8.95 4.89
C GLY A 122 -4.46 -8.29 3.84
N SER A 123 -5.78 -8.40 3.99
CA SER A 123 -6.71 -7.78 3.03
C SER A 123 -6.59 -6.25 3.02
N CYS A 124 -6.43 -5.63 4.20
CA CYS A 124 -6.11 -4.21 4.35
C CYS A 124 -5.54 -3.95 5.75
N ASN A 125 -4.23 -3.99 5.90
CA ASN A 125 -3.53 -3.91 7.19
C ASN A 125 -3.89 -2.63 7.98
N GLY A 126 -3.97 -1.48 7.31
CA GLY A 126 -4.38 -0.24 7.97
C GLY A 126 -5.80 -0.29 8.55
N LEU A 127 -6.77 -0.90 7.85
CA LEU A 127 -8.13 -1.09 8.39
C LEU A 127 -8.16 -2.15 9.50
N GLN A 128 -7.34 -3.19 9.41
CA GLN A 128 -7.19 -4.18 10.48
C GLN A 128 -6.70 -3.52 11.78
N HIS A 129 -5.70 -2.64 11.72
CA HIS A 129 -5.27 -1.88 12.88
C HIS A 129 -6.36 -0.95 13.43
N TYR A 130 -7.11 -0.25 12.59
CA TYR A 130 -8.23 0.57 13.07
C TYR A 130 -9.32 -0.27 13.74
N ALA A 131 -9.68 -1.41 13.15
CA ALA A 131 -10.67 -2.32 13.72
C ALA A 131 -10.19 -2.88 15.07
N ALA A 132 -8.93 -3.30 15.17
CA ALA A 132 -8.35 -3.79 16.42
C ALA A 132 -8.28 -2.71 17.51
N MET A 133 -7.79 -1.50 17.18
CA MET A 133 -7.68 -0.40 18.14
C MET A 133 -9.03 0.04 18.70
N GLY A 134 -10.05 0.13 17.83
CA GLY A 134 -11.38 0.54 18.25
C GLY A 134 -12.30 -0.60 18.64
N ARG A 135 -11.82 -1.86 18.59
CA ARG A 135 -12.61 -3.08 18.82
C ARG A 135 -13.92 -3.08 18.04
N ASP A 136 -13.82 -2.72 16.75
CA ASP A 136 -14.96 -2.60 15.84
C ASP A 136 -15.26 -3.97 15.21
N GLU A 137 -16.26 -4.66 15.72
CA GLU A 137 -16.66 -6.00 15.27
C GLU A 137 -17.06 -6.02 13.78
N ARG A 138 -17.85 -5.04 13.32
CA ARG A 138 -18.26 -4.94 11.91
C ARG A 138 -17.07 -4.66 11.00
N GLY A 139 -16.20 -3.76 11.43
CA GLY A 139 -14.95 -3.46 10.74
C GLY A 139 -14.05 -4.70 10.67
N ALA A 140 -13.89 -5.42 11.78
CA ALA A 140 -13.07 -6.61 11.92
C ALA A 140 -13.53 -7.75 11.00
N ALA A 141 -14.84 -8.02 10.94
CA ALA A 141 -15.41 -8.98 10.02
C ALA A 141 -15.08 -8.63 8.55
N SER A 142 -15.20 -7.35 8.18
CA SER A 142 -14.98 -6.88 6.80
C SER A 142 -13.51 -7.01 6.32
N VAL A 143 -12.56 -7.12 7.24
CA VAL A 143 -11.11 -7.23 6.95
C VAL A 143 -10.51 -8.56 7.40
N SER A 144 -11.35 -9.58 7.60
CA SER A 144 -10.95 -10.94 7.96
C SER A 144 -10.14 -11.04 9.26
N LEU A 145 -10.49 -10.25 10.28
CA LEU A 145 -9.96 -10.41 11.65
C LEU A 145 -10.79 -11.41 12.49
N GLU A 146 -12.03 -11.68 12.07
CA GLU A 146 -12.88 -12.71 12.65
C GLU A 146 -12.72 -14.01 11.85
N ASP A 147 -12.81 -15.14 12.54
CA ASP A 147 -12.79 -16.46 11.91
C ASP A 147 -13.89 -16.57 10.85
N CYS A 148 -13.50 -16.92 9.62
CA CYS A 148 -14.42 -17.04 8.51
C CYS A 148 -13.99 -18.17 7.58
N GLU A 149 -14.97 -18.88 7.01
CA GLU A 149 -14.70 -19.97 6.04
C GLU A 149 -14.14 -19.43 4.71
N ARG A 150 -14.49 -18.18 4.37
CA ARG A 150 -14.07 -17.51 3.14
C ARG A 150 -13.54 -16.12 3.46
N PRO A 151 -12.44 -15.70 2.82
CA PRO A 151 -11.85 -14.39 3.06
C PRO A 151 -12.83 -13.28 2.65
N ARG A 152 -12.95 -12.27 3.51
CA ARG A 152 -13.74 -11.05 3.23
C ARG A 152 -12.89 -10.04 2.48
N ASP A 153 -13.50 -9.41 1.49
CA ASP A 153 -12.82 -8.52 0.56
C ASP A 153 -13.44 -7.13 0.60
N VAL A 154 -12.99 -6.33 1.57
CA VAL A 154 -13.46 -4.95 1.80
C VAL A 154 -13.53 -4.11 0.52
N TYR A 155 -12.62 -4.34 -0.44
CA TYR A 155 -12.61 -3.58 -1.68
C TYR A 155 -13.82 -3.89 -2.54
N THR A 156 -14.22 -5.15 -2.62
CA THR A 156 -15.39 -5.56 -3.40
C THR A 156 -16.67 -5.14 -2.68
N ASP A 157 -16.71 -5.23 -1.36
CA ASP A 157 -17.87 -4.77 -0.56
C ASP A 157 -18.09 -3.26 -0.73
N VAL A 158 -17.02 -2.45 -0.70
CA VAL A 158 -17.10 -1.01 -1.01
C VAL A 158 -17.50 -0.78 -2.47
N THR A 159 -17.03 -1.61 -3.40
CA THR A 159 -17.39 -1.51 -4.83
C THR A 159 -18.89 -1.71 -5.03
N GLU A 160 -19.47 -2.72 -4.39
CA GLU A 160 -20.90 -3.03 -4.45
C GLU A 160 -21.73 -1.87 -3.87
N VAL A 161 -21.31 -1.28 -2.75
CA VAL A 161 -21.97 -0.10 -2.16
C VAL A 161 -21.87 1.13 -3.05
N VAL A 162 -20.72 1.37 -3.69
CA VAL A 162 -20.52 2.50 -4.61
C VAL A 162 -21.36 2.32 -5.87
N GLU A 163 -21.45 1.10 -6.42
CA GLU A 163 -22.25 0.82 -7.61
C GLU A 163 -23.75 0.96 -7.34
N ALA A 164 -24.22 0.53 -6.15
CA ALA A 164 -25.62 0.71 -5.76
C ALA A 164 -26.02 2.20 -5.74
N HIS A 165 -25.25 3.05 -5.08
CA HIS A 165 -25.50 4.50 -5.07
C HIS A 165 -25.35 5.14 -6.46
N ARG A 166 -24.38 4.68 -7.27
CA ARG A 166 -24.25 5.14 -8.67
C ARG A 166 -25.52 4.84 -9.46
N LYS A 167 -26.11 3.67 -9.26
CA LYS A 167 -27.36 3.28 -9.93
C LYS A 167 -28.52 4.19 -9.50
N GLU A 168 -28.67 4.46 -8.21
CA GLU A 168 -29.67 5.39 -7.68
C GLU A 168 -29.51 6.80 -8.28
N ASP A 169 -28.28 7.32 -8.33
CA ASP A 169 -27.99 8.63 -8.93
C ASP A 169 -28.26 8.66 -10.44
N ALA A 170 -27.99 7.56 -11.15
CA ALA A 170 -28.29 7.44 -12.58
C ALA A 170 -29.81 7.42 -12.84
N GLU A 171 -30.58 6.73 -11.99
CA GLU A 171 -32.05 6.74 -12.02
C GLU A 171 -32.62 8.13 -11.68
N ALA A 172 -31.94 8.89 -10.82
CA ALA A 172 -32.26 10.28 -10.50
C ALA A 172 -31.85 11.30 -11.60
N GLY A 173 -31.27 10.84 -12.72
CA GLY A 173 -30.91 11.68 -13.86
C GLY A 173 -29.52 12.32 -13.79
N VAL A 174 -28.64 11.85 -12.91
CA VAL A 174 -27.24 12.32 -12.84
C VAL A 174 -26.45 11.74 -14.02
N GLU A 175 -26.15 12.59 -15.01
CA GLU A 175 -25.48 12.18 -16.27
C GLU A 175 -24.15 11.42 -16.03
N ILE A 176 -23.31 11.92 -15.11
CA ILE A 176 -22.01 11.30 -14.83
C ILE A 176 -22.15 9.89 -14.24
N ALA A 177 -23.22 9.63 -13.49
CA ALA A 177 -23.50 8.33 -12.93
C ALA A 177 -23.85 7.32 -14.02
N SER A 178 -24.61 7.72 -15.05
CA SER A 178 -24.94 6.90 -16.21
C SER A 178 -23.72 6.58 -17.09
N ILE A 179 -22.79 7.52 -17.25
CA ILE A 179 -21.51 7.31 -17.97
C ILE A 179 -20.64 6.27 -17.25
N LEU A 180 -20.70 6.22 -15.93
CA LEU A 180 -19.89 5.34 -15.08
C LEU A 180 -20.42 3.91 -14.96
N GLU A 181 -21.51 3.56 -15.62
CA GLU A 181 -22.04 2.20 -15.60
C GLU A 181 -21.01 1.19 -16.15
N GLY A 182 -20.73 0.14 -15.37
CA GLY A 182 -19.70 -0.86 -15.69
C GLY A 182 -18.25 -0.39 -15.46
N ALA A 183 -18.03 0.87 -15.09
CA ALA A 183 -16.71 1.42 -14.74
C ALA A 183 -16.38 1.28 -13.24
N VAL A 184 -17.37 1.03 -12.38
CA VAL A 184 -17.22 0.81 -10.94
C VAL A 184 -16.72 -0.61 -10.69
N GLN A 185 -15.42 -0.80 -10.88
CA GLN A 185 -14.74 -2.09 -10.71
C GLN A 185 -13.81 -2.06 -9.51
N ARG A 186 -13.62 -3.21 -8.86
CA ARG A 186 -12.69 -3.39 -7.74
C ARG A 186 -11.30 -2.79 -8.06
N LYS A 187 -10.77 -3.00 -9.27
CA LYS A 187 -9.47 -2.47 -9.72
C LYS A 187 -9.40 -0.93 -9.65
N VAL A 188 -10.51 -0.24 -9.97
CA VAL A 188 -10.60 1.23 -9.96
C VAL A 188 -10.60 1.78 -8.53
N ILE A 189 -11.29 1.09 -7.62
CA ILE A 189 -11.58 1.60 -6.27
C ILE A 189 -10.54 1.14 -5.24
N LYS A 190 -9.95 -0.05 -5.42
CA LYS A 190 -8.96 -0.68 -4.51
C LYS A 190 -7.92 0.30 -4.00
N GLN A 191 -7.25 1.00 -4.91
CA GLN A 191 -6.16 1.91 -4.54
C GLN A 191 -6.64 3.07 -3.65
N SER A 192 -7.81 3.63 -3.96
CA SER A 192 -8.38 4.73 -3.18
C SER A 192 -8.79 4.28 -1.78
N VAL A 193 -9.39 3.10 -1.63
CA VAL A 193 -9.74 2.50 -0.34
C VAL A 193 -8.46 2.24 0.47
N MET A 194 -7.48 1.57 -0.14
CA MET A 194 -6.22 1.21 0.49
C MET A 194 -5.46 2.44 1.01
N THR A 195 -5.44 3.54 0.25
CA THR A 195 -4.71 4.75 0.66
C THR A 195 -5.51 5.69 1.57
N THR A 196 -6.83 5.49 1.70
CA THR A 196 -7.67 6.33 2.57
C THR A 196 -7.33 6.16 4.04
N VAL A 197 -7.06 4.93 4.49
CA VAL A 197 -6.59 4.69 5.85
C VAL A 197 -5.22 5.31 6.13
N TYR A 198 -4.45 5.53 5.07
CA TYR A 198 -3.16 6.22 5.09
C TYR A 198 -3.28 7.71 4.73
N GLY A 199 -4.45 8.31 4.96
CA GLY A 199 -4.61 9.77 4.95
C GLY A 199 -4.67 10.39 3.57
N VAL A 200 -5.06 9.64 2.54
CA VAL A 200 -5.31 10.21 1.21
C VAL A 200 -6.35 11.33 1.29
N THR A 201 -6.12 12.41 0.55
CA THR A 201 -7.10 13.48 0.39
C THR A 201 -8.07 13.15 -0.75
N LEU A 202 -9.20 13.85 -0.82
CA LEU A 202 -10.12 13.74 -1.96
C LEU A 202 -9.39 13.96 -3.30
N TYR A 203 -8.46 14.91 -3.37
CA TYR A 203 -7.66 15.16 -4.57
C TYR A 203 -6.75 13.97 -4.91
N GLY A 204 -6.12 13.37 -3.90
CA GLY A 204 -5.31 12.16 -4.08
C GLY A 204 -6.13 10.96 -4.56
N ALA A 205 -7.30 10.72 -3.94
CA ALA A 205 -8.22 9.66 -4.35
C ALA A 205 -8.72 9.89 -5.79
N MET A 206 -9.09 11.14 -6.13
CA MET A 206 -9.48 11.51 -7.49
C MET A 206 -8.36 11.22 -8.50
N ALA A 207 -7.11 11.58 -8.20
CA ALA A 207 -5.98 11.31 -9.09
C ALA A 207 -5.74 9.81 -9.31
N GLN A 208 -5.86 8.99 -8.26
CA GLN A 208 -5.73 7.53 -8.35
C GLN A 208 -6.84 6.90 -9.21
N ILE A 209 -8.10 7.27 -8.95
CA ILE A 209 -9.26 6.79 -9.72
C ILE A 209 -9.16 7.26 -11.18
N LYS A 210 -8.79 8.53 -11.41
CA LYS A 210 -8.60 9.11 -12.75
C LYS A 210 -7.61 8.30 -13.58
N ARG A 211 -6.50 7.83 -12.97
CA ARG A 211 -5.51 6.97 -13.63
C ARG A 211 -6.11 5.62 -14.04
N GLN A 212 -6.86 4.97 -13.15
CA GLN A 212 -7.49 3.67 -13.45
C GLN A 212 -8.59 3.79 -14.50
N LEU A 213 -9.45 4.81 -14.41
CA LEU A 213 -10.50 5.07 -15.40
C LEU A 213 -9.95 5.35 -16.79
N ARG A 214 -8.79 6.03 -16.88
CA ARG A 214 -8.14 6.33 -18.16
C ARG A 214 -7.81 5.06 -18.93
N GLU A 215 -7.43 3.99 -18.26
CA GLU A 215 -7.03 2.74 -18.91
C GLU A 215 -8.21 1.79 -19.13
N LEU A 216 -9.41 2.13 -18.64
CA LEU A 216 -10.56 1.23 -18.63
C LEU A 216 -11.39 1.30 -19.94
N PRO A 217 -11.48 0.21 -20.72
CA PRO A 217 -12.26 0.21 -21.96
C PRO A 217 -13.75 0.48 -21.75
N ALA A 218 -14.33 -0.06 -20.68
CA ALA A 218 -15.76 0.12 -20.36
C ALA A 218 -16.14 1.60 -20.19
N PHE A 219 -15.29 2.38 -19.51
CA PHE A 219 -15.49 3.82 -19.36
C PHE A 219 -15.37 4.55 -20.70
N ARG A 220 -14.33 4.24 -21.50
CA ARG A 220 -14.11 4.88 -22.80
C ARG A 220 -15.27 4.62 -23.78
N ALA A 221 -15.81 3.40 -23.81
CA ALA A 221 -16.92 3.04 -24.67
C ALA A 221 -18.18 3.88 -24.37
N ARG A 222 -18.47 4.13 -23.09
CA ARG A 222 -19.62 4.94 -22.65
C ARG A 222 -19.39 6.44 -22.80
N ALA A 223 -18.19 6.92 -22.47
CA ALA A 223 -17.88 8.35 -22.49
C ALA A 223 -17.60 8.90 -23.91
N GLY A 224 -17.35 8.01 -24.88
CA GLY A 224 -17.23 8.37 -26.30
C GLY A 224 -16.12 9.38 -26.57
N ALA A 225 -16.37 10.32 -27.50
CA ALA A 225 -15.41 11.34 -27.91
C ALA A 225 -15.02 12.32 -26.78
N ASP A 226 -15.85 12.45 -25.74
CA ASP A 226 -15.62 13.35 -24.60
C ASP A 226 -14.98 12.66 -23.38
N ALA A 227 -14.47 11.43 -23.53
CA ALA A 227 -13.88 10.65 -22.44
C ALA A 227 -12.84 11.41 -21.60
N ASP A 228 -11.95 12.17 -22.24
CA ASP A 228 -10.92 12.93 -21.53
C ASP A 228 -11.49 14.11 -20.73
N LYS A 229 -12.56 14.76 -21.22
CA LYS A 229 -13.26 15.82 -20.49
C LYS A 229 -14.05 15.25 -19.31
N GLN A 230 -14.70 14.11 -19.50
CA GLN A 230 -15.51 13.43 -18.49
C GLN A 230 -14.66 12.77 -17.39
N LEU A 231 -13.37 12.50 -17.65
CA LEU A 231 -12.46 11.85 -16.71
C LEU A 231 -12.34 12.61 -15.37
N GLY A 232 -12.33 13.95 -15.41
CA GLY A 232 -12.28 14.80 -14.22
C GLY A 232 -13.55 14.68 -13.36
N PRO A 233 -14.73 15.03 -13.90
CA PRO A 233 -16.02 14.86 -13.21
C PRO A 233 -16.27 13.43 -12.72
N ALA A 234 -15.99 12.42 -13.54
CA ALA A 234 -16.17 11.01 -13.21
C ALA A 234 -15.31 10.58 -12.01
N SER A 235 -14.01 10.90 -12.05
CA SER A 235 -13.11 10.59 -10.94
C SER A 235 -13.46 11.35 -9.66
N ALA A 236 -13.92 12.60 -9.77
CA ALA A 236 -14.35 13.39 -8.62
C ALA A 236 -15.63 12.82 -7.98
N TYR A 237 -16.59 12.39 -8.80
CA TYR A 237 -17.81 11.72 -8.36
C TYR A 237 -17.50 10.42 -7.61
N LEU A 238 -16.75 9.51 -8.23
CA LEU A 238 -16.37 8.24 -7.60
C LEU A 238 -15.52 8.44 -6.34
N ALA A 239 -14.59 9.39 -6.34
CA ALA A 239 -13.76 9.65 -5.15
C ALA A 239 -14.60 10.12 -3.96
N ARG A 240 -15.58 11.01 -4.18
CA ARG A 240 -16.51 11.43 -3.12
C ARG A 240 -17.34 10.26 -2.62
N LEU A 241 -17.95 9.52 -3.53
CA LEU A 241 -18.83 8.41 -3.19
C LEU A 241 -18.09 7.29 -2.45
N THR A 242 -16.87 6.98 -2.88
CA THR A 242 -16.00 6.00 -2.23
C THR A 242 -15.64 6.42 -0.81
N LEU A 243 -15.14 7.65 -0.62
CA LEU A 243 -14.75 8.15 0.71
C LEU A 243 -15.94 8.21 1.68
N THR A 244 -17.12 8.62 1.19
CA THR A 244 -18.35 8.61 1.99
C THR A 244 -18.77 7.18 2.36
N SER A 245 -18.64 6.22 1.44
CA SER A 245 -19.01 4.82 1.68
C SER A 245 -18.10 4.16 2.72
N ILE A 246 -16.78 4.38 2.63
CA ILE A 246 -15.81 3.88 3.62
C ILE A 246 -16.13 4.41 5.02
N GLY A 247 -16.44 5.71 5.14
CA GLY A 247 -16.76 6.32 6.43
C GLY A 247 -18.02 5.76 7.10
N LYS A 248 -18.98 5.25 6.30
CA LYS A 248 -20.19 4.58 6.80
C LYS A 248 -19.91 3.14 7.26
N ILE A 249 -19.02 2.42 6.58
CA ILE A 249 -18.67 1.03 6.90
C ILE A 249 -17.73 0.99 8.12
N PHE A 250 -16.74 1.89 8.18
CA PHE A 250 -15.69 1.90 9.20
C PHE A 250 -15.83 3.11 10.14
N THR A 251 -16.90 3.11 10.93
CA THR A 251 -17.20 4.22 11.86
C THR A 251 -16.14 4.40 12.93
N SER A 252 -15.52 3.31 13.38
CA SER A 252 -14.44 3.35 14.37
C SER A 252 -13.18 4.03 13.83
N SER A 253 -12.80 3.71 12.59
CA SER A 253 -11.68 4.36 11.89
C SER A 253 -11.91 5.87 11.77
N ALA A 254 -13.10 6.28 11.32
CA ALA A 254 -13.46 7.70 11.20
C ALA A 254 -13.41 8.43 12.55
N THR A 255 -13.91 7.80 13.62
CA THR A 255 -13.91 8.36 14.97
C THR A 255 -12.48 8.53 15.51
N THR A 256 -11.63 7.51 15.32
CA THR A 256 -10.23 7.51 15.73
C THR A 256 -9.42 8.57 14.99
N GLN A 257 -9.60 8.69 13.67
CA GLN A 257 -8.96 9.73 12.87
C GLN A 257 -9.40 11.14 13.29
N ALA A 258 -10.70 11.33 13.58
CA ALA A 258 -11.21 12.60 14.08
C ALA A 258 -10.63 12.96 15.46
N TRP A 259 -10.41 11.98 16.33
CA TRP A 259 -9.75 12.16 17.61
C TRP A 259 -8.27 12.58 17.43
N PHE A 260 -7.51 11.89 16.58
CA PHE A 260 -6.14 12.29 16.23
C PHE A 260 -6.07 13.71 15.68
N ALA A 261 -7.02 14.10 14.81
CA ALA A 261 -7.07 15.45 14.27
C ALA A 261 -7.30 16.53 15.35
N LYS A 262 -8.11 16.23 16.38
CA LYS A 262 -8.32 17.11 17.54
C LYS A 262 -7.04 17.24 18.37
N LEU A 263 -6.36 16.13 18.68
CA LEU A 263 -5.10 16.13 19.41
C LEU A 263 -4.02 16.92 18.67
N ALA A 264 -3.83 16.65 17.39
CA ALA A 264 -2.87 17.34 16.55
C ALA A 264 -3.09 18.86 16.55
N LYS A 265 -4.35 19.30 16.47
CA LYS A 265 -4.70 20.72 16.54
C LYS A 265 -4.28 21.34 17.87
N HIS A 266 -4.51 20.65 19.00
CA HIS A 266 -4.13 21.14 20.33
C HIS A 266 -2.61 21.21 20.50
N ILE A 267 -1.89 20.13 20.16
CA ILE A 267 -0.42 20.05 20.29
C ILE A 267 0.25 21.14 19.44
N THR A 268 -0.15 21.27 18.18
CA THR A 268 0.52 22.19 17.24
C THR A 268 0.14 23.65 17.44
N ARG A 269 -1.12 23.98 17.74
CA ARG A 269 -1.56 25.38 17.89
C ARG A 269 -1.41 25.92 19.30
N THR A 270 -1.70 25.10 20.31
CA THR A 270 -1.67 25.56 21.70
C THR A 270 -0.27 25.45 22.31
N ARG A 271 0.46 24.38 22.00
CA ARG A 271 1.82 24.17 22.54
C ARG A 271 2.94 24.54 21.58
N GLY A 272 2.65 24.70 20.29
CA GLY A 272 3.68 25.00 19.28
C GLY A 272 4.65 23.85 19.02
N CYS A 273 4.34 22.64 19.50
CA CYS A 273 5.20 21.47 19.39
C CYS A 273 4.86 20.64 18.14
N ARG A 274 5.84 19.90 17.63
CA ARG A 274 5.59 18.83 16.67
C ARG A 274 4.98 17.62 17.37
N ILE A 275 4.23 16.83 16.63
CA ILE A 275 3.64 15.61 17.15
C ILE A 275 4.74 14.55 17.22
N SER A 276 4.85 13.90 18.37
CA SER A 276 5.73 12.77 18.60
C SER A 276 5.05 11.74 19.49
N TRP A 277 5.47 10.48 19.33
CA TRP A 277 5.03 9.35 20.15
C TRP A 277 6.15 8.31 20.22
N VAL A 278 5.97 7.31 21.07
CA VAL A 278 6.85 6.14 21.15
C VAL A 278 6.05 4.94 20.68
N THR A 279 6.60 4.14 19.78
CA THR A 279 5.92 2.92 19.32
C THR A 279 5.86 1.86 20.42
N PRO A 280 4.99 0.83 20.30
CA PRO A 280 4.96 -0.28 21.27
C PRO A 280 6.32 -0.98 21.47
N LEU A 281 7.20 -0.93 20.48
CA LEU A 281 8.57 -1.46 20.54
C LEU A 281 9.59 -0.48 21.15
N GLY A 282 9.17 0.69 21.62
CA GLY A 282 10.04 1.68 22.24
C GLY A 282 10.74 2.64 21.27
N LEU A 283 10.40 2.62 19.97
CA LEU A 283 11.01 3.52 18.98
C LEU A 283 10.35 4.91 19.04
N PRO A 284 11.09 6.00 19.29
CA PRO A 284 10.54 7.35 19.24
C PRO A 284 10.29 7.78 17.79
N VAL A 285 9.08 8.27 17.50
CA VAL A 285 8.67 8.81 16.21
C VAL A 285 8.33 10.29 16.36
N VAL A 286 8.87 11.12 15.48
CA VAL A 286 8.63 12.58 15.46
C VAL A 286 8.24 12.99 14.06
N GLN A 287 7.12 13.70 13.91
CA GLN A 287 6.70 14.21 12.60
C GLN A 287 7.59 15.38 12.13
N PRO A 288 8.21 15.30 10.95
CA PRO A 288 9.16 16.30 10.48
C PRO A 288 8.50 17.57 9.90
N TYR A 289 7.17 17.67 9.90
CA TYR A 289 6.45 18.71 9.16
C TYR A 289 6.52 20.08 9.84
N VAL A 290 7.44 20.91 9.36
CA VAL A 290 7.61 22.31 9.78
C VAL A 290 7.12 23.26 8.69
N LYS A 291 6.88 24.53 9.03
CA LYS A 291 6.63 25.57 8.03
C LYS A 291 7.92 25.81 7.26
N GLN A 292 7.89 25.56 5.95
CA GLN A 292 8.97 25.95 5.05
C GLN A 292 8.82 27.45 4.76
N SER A 293 9.91 28.20 4.90
CA SER A 293 10.04 29.53 4.32
C SER A 293 10.59 29.36 2.90
N GLU A 294 9.73 29.43 1.89
CA GLU A 294 10.19 29.56 0.51
C GLU A 294 10.81 30.94 0.33
N ILE A 295 12.06 30.97 -0.10
CA ILE A 295 12.73 32.18 -0.56
C ILE A 295 12.96 31.96 -2.04
N GLU A 296 12.15 32.62 -2.84
CA GLU A 296 12.31 32.63 -4.29
C GLU A 296 13.56 33.47 -4.60
N PHE A 297 14.55 32.83 -5.21
CA PHE A 297 15.81 33.45 -5.60
C PHE A 297 15.86 33.40 -7.12
N ASP A 298 15.69 34.54 -7.78
CA ASP A 298 15.84 34.63 -9.23
C ASP A 298 17.33 34.61 -9.58
N LEU A 299 17.86 33.42 -9.83
CA LEU A 299 19.26 33.18 -10.18
C LEU A 299 19.60 33.55 -11.63
N TRP A 300 18.61 33.88 -12.46
CA TRP A 300 18.75 33.98 -13.91
C TRP A 300 18.26 35.29 -14.51
N SER A 301 18.05 36.33 -13.70
CA SER A 301 18.00 37.68 -14.26
C SER A 301 19.38 37.96 -14.86
N GLY A 302 19.50 37.96 -16.19
CA GLY A 302 20.73 38.21 -16.95
C GLY A 302 21.28 39.64 -16.81
N SER A 303 21.12 40.25 -15.63
CA SER A 303 21.73 41.50 -15.24
C SER A 303 23.11 41.21 -14.66
N ASN A 304 24.08 42.05 -15.01
CA ASN A 304 25.46 42.01 -14.54
C ASN A 304 25.54 42.47 -13.06
N THR A 305 24.77 41.82 -12.18
CA THR A 305 24.63 42.19 -10.77
C THR A 305 25.93 41.85 -10.03
N PRO A 306 26.61 42.86 -9.42
CA PRO A 306 27.86 42.64 -8.72
C PRO A 306 27.72 41.56 -7.63
N LYS A 307 28.73 40.69 -7.46
CA LYS A 307 28.78 39.65 -6.42
C LYS A 307 28.37 40.15 -5.02
N GLU A 308 28.61 41.41 -4.73
CA GLU A 308 28.28 42.07 -3.46
C GLU A 308 26.76 42.19 -3.22
N GLU A 309 25.95 42.41 -4.27
CA GLU A 309 24.48 42.46 -4.16
C GLU A 309 23.89 41.08 -3.89
N TRP A 310 24.49 40.01 -4.43
CA TRP A 310 24.10 38.62 -4.16
C TRP A 310 24.35 38.24 -2.71
N VAL A 311 25.53 38.56 -2.18
CA VAL A 311 25.88 38.35 -0.77
C VAL A 311 24.94 39.15 0.13
N ALA A 312 24.61 40.39 -0.25
CA ALA A 312 23.65 41.22 0.48
C ALA A 312 22.22 40.65 0.44
N ALA A 313 21.76 40.13 -0.70
CA ALA A 313 20.45 39.48 -0.85
C ALA A 313 20.35 38.20 -0.01
N LEU A 314 21.35 37.32 -0.07
CA LEU A 314 21.45 36.12 0.77
C LEU A 314 21.50 36.48 2.25
N THR A 315 22.27 37.50 2.62
CA THR A 315 22.36 37.98 4.01
C THR A 315 21.03 38.56 4.49
N ARG A 316 20.30 39.30 3.64
CA ARG A 316 18.96 39.82 3.96
C ARG A 316 17.94 38.68 4.12
N ALA A 317 17.99 37.66 3.25
CA ALA A 317 17.18 36.45 3.33
C ALA A 317 17.45 35.67 4.63
N ALA A 318 18.73 35.40 4.95
CA ALA A 318 19.14 34.74 6.18
C ALA A 318 18.72 35.53 7.43
N ARG A 319 18.92 36.85 7.45
CA ARG A 319 18.46 37.73 8.55
C ARG A 319 16.94 37.80 8.66
N ARG A 320 16.19 37.58 7.57
CA ARG A 320 14.72 37.52 7.58
C ARG A 320 14.24 36.20 8.18
N ILE A 321 14.88 35.08 7.80
CA ILE A 321 14.66 33.77 8.43
C ILE A 321 14.98 33.87 9.93
N GLU A 322 16.13 34.43 10.30
CA GLU A 322 16.56 34.55 11.69
C GLU A 322 15.61 35.44 12.51
N ARG A 323 15.11 36.55 11.95
CA ARG A 323 14.09 37.39 12.59
C ARG A 323 12.74 36.69 12.75
N GLN A 324 12.30 35.94 11.73
CA GLN A 324 11.08 35.14 11.79
C GLN A 324 11.20 34.01 12.83
N TYR A 325 12.40 33.47 13.00
CA TYR A 325 12.75 32.49 14.03
C TYR A 325 12.68 33.10 15.44
N ARG A 326 13.30 34.28 15.64
CA ARG A 326 13.29 35.02 16.91
C ARG A 326 11.92 35.59 17.29
N SER A 327 11.05 35.94 16.35
CA SER A 327 9.69 36.38 16.69
C SER A 327 8.79 35.22 17.11
N SER A 328 9.00 34.04 16.50
CA SER A 328 8.28 32.80 16.82
C SER A 328 8.68 32.22 18.19
N SER A 329 9.88 32.54 18.71
CA SER A 329 10.31 32.11 20.04
C SER A 329 9.60 32.84 21.20
N SER A 330 8.86 33.93 20.93
CA SER A 330 8.02 34.57 21.95
C SER A 330 6.81 33.70 22.35
N PHE A 331 6.43 32.72 21.52
CA PHE A 331 5.36 31.77 21.79
C PHE A 331 5.92 30.42 22.27
N GLY A 332 6.70 30.44 23.35
CA GLY A 332 6.99 29.29 24.23
C GLY A 332 7.09 27.90 23.60
N SER A 333 7.78 27.74 22.47
CA SER A 333 8.00 26.41 21.88
C SER A 333 8.96 25.64 22.79
N ARG A 334 8.40 24.71 23.58
CA ARG A 334 9.15 23.77 24.44
C ARG A 334 9.62 22.53 23.67
N ASP A 335 9.70 22.60 22.34
CA ASP A 335 10.32 21.53 21.56
C ASP A 335 11.83 21.58 21.86
N SER A 336 12.37 20.51 22.47
CA SER A 336 13.76 20.44 22.96
C SER A 336 14.82 20.54 21.86
N LEU A 337 14.40 20.62 20.60
CA LEU A 337 15.23 20.80 19.43
C LEU A 337 15.33 22.30 19.09
N ILE A 338 16.20 22.99 19.85
CA ILE A 338 16.61 24.38 19.62
C ILE A 338 17.05 24.54 18.16
N GLY A 339 16.35 25.35 17.36
CA GLY A 339 16.74 25.70 15.98
C GLY A 339 15.81 25.24 14.85
N LEU A 340 14.76 24.45 15.11
CA LEU A 340 13.81 24.02 14.07
C LEU A 340 12.63 24.99 13.85
N PRO A 341 12.16 25.22 12.60
CA PRO A 341 11.04 26.11 12.31
C PRO A 341 9.74 25.65 12.99
N PRO A 342 8.77 26.56 13.22
CA PRO A 342 7.51 26.19 13.86
C PRO A 342 6.77 25.10 13.08
N PRO A 343 6.05 24.20 13.77
CA PRO A 343 5.31 23.11 13.12
C PRO A 343 4.30 23.65 12.11
N ASN A 344 4.13 22.92 11.00
CA ASN A 344 3.03 23.18 10.07
C ASN A 344 1.75 22.50 10.59
N PRO A 345 0.76 23.24 11.13
CA PRO A 345 -0.37 22.62 11.82
C PRO A 345 -1.24 21.77 10.89
N VAL A 346 -1.31 22.11 9.60
CA VAL A 346 -2.13 21.39 8.62
C VAL A 346 -1.48 20.06 8.27
N LYS A 347 -0.17 20.07 7.93
CA LYS A 347 0.57 18.84 7.60
C LYS A 347 0.67 17.89 8.79
N GLN A 348 1.00 18.41 9.98
CA GLN A 348 1.04 17.62 11.22
C GLN A 348 -0.30 16.92 11.48
N ARG A 349 -1.41 17.66 11.43
CA ARG A 349 -2.77 17.11 11.63
C ARG A 349 -3.14 16.03 10.63
N ASN A 350 -2.94 16.29 9.34
CA ASN A 350 -3.38 15.36 8.30
C ASN A 350 -2.50 14.10 8.22
N ALA A 351 -1.21 14.22 8.56
CA ALA A 351 -0.27 13.10 8.53
C ALA A 351 -0.21 12.31 9.83
N PHE A 352 -0.88 12.75 10.91
CA PHE A 352 -0.80 12.06 12.20
C PHE A 352 -1.45 10.67 12.17
N PRO A 353 -2.72 10.51 11.77
CA PRO A 353 -3.31 9.17 11.65
C PRO A 353 -2.49 8.22 10.77
N PRO A 354 -2.08 8.56 9.53
CA PRO A 354 -1.36 7.61 8.70
C PRO A 354 0.02 7.25 9.22
N ASN A 355 0.79 8.21 9.76
CA ASN A 355 2.10 7.90 10.31
C ASN A 355 1.97 7.03 11.57
N PHE A 356 0.91 7.21 12.35
CA PHE A 356 0.64 6.37 13.51
C PHE A 356 0.32 4.93 13.08
N ILE A 357 -0.58 4.73 12.10
CA ILE A 357 -0.89 3.40 11.56
C ILE A 357 0.36 2.74 10.95
N HIS A 358 1.14 3.45 10.14
CA HIS A 358 2.39 2.91 9.60
C HIS A 358 3.39 2.50 10.69
N SER A 359 3.40 3.22 11.82
CA SER A 359 4.23 2.84 12.97
C SER A 359 3.76 1.54 13.63
N LEU A 360 2.45 1.25 13.59
CA LEU A 360 1.88 -0.02 14.05
C LEU A 360 2.15 -1.15 13.06
N ASP A 361 1.94 -0.92 11.76
CA ASP A 361 2.28 -1.87 10.68
C ASP A 361 3.75 -2.33 10.84
N SER A 362 4.65 -1.35 11.05
CA SER A 362 6.08 -1.60 11.26
C SER A 362 6.35 -2.41 12.53
N CYS A 363 5.65 -2.11 13.63
CA CYS A 363 5.83 -2.87 14.87
C CYS A 363 5.36 -4.31 14.75
N HIS A 364 4.22 -4.54 14.11
CA HIS A 364 3.69 -5.88 13.88
C HIS A 364 4.63 -6.70 13.01
N MET A 365 5.13 -6.12 11.91
CA MET A 365 6.14 -6.76 11.06
C MET A 365 7.43 -7.07 11.82
N MET A 366 7.95 -6.13 12.62
CA MET A 366 9.17 -6.36 13.41
C MET A 366 8.99 -7.44 14.49
N LEU A 367 7.85 -7.46 15.19
CA LEU A 367 7.52 -8.52 16.15
C LEU A 367 7.46 -9.88 15.45
N THR A 368 6.73 -9.96 14.33
CA THR A 368 6.62 -11.18 13.53
C THR A 368 8.00 -11.67 13.10
N ALA A 369 8.87 -10.77 12.61
CA ALA A 369 10.23 -11.11 12.21
C ALA A 369 11.08 -11.67 13.37
N LEU A 370 11.00 -11.05 14.55
CA LEU A 370 11.73 -11.51 15.74
C LEU A 370 11.25 -12.89 16.21
N HIS A 371 9.95 -13.14 16.17
CA HIS A 371 9.38 -14.44 16.51
C HIS A 371 9.73 -15.51 15.46
N CYS A 372 9.66 -15.18 14.17
CA CYS A 372 10.12 -16.05 13.09
C CYS A 372 11.59 -16.44 13.27
N LEU A 373 12.46 -15.48 13.60
CA LEU A 373 13.87 -15.75 13.86
C LEU A 373 14.07 -16.73 15.03
N ARG A 374 13.28 -16.60 16.10
CA ARG A 374 13.33 -17.52 17.26
C ARG A 374 12.89 -18.93 16.90
N GLU A 375 11.95 -19.08 15.96
CA GLU A 375 11.47 -20.37 15.47
C GLU A 375 12.31 -20.92 14.30
N GLY A 376 13.34 -20.19 13.85
CA GLY A 376 14.19 -20.60 12.72
C GLY A 376 13.53 -20.46 11.35
N ILE A 377 12.45 -19.68 11.25
CA ILE A 377 11.71 -19.41 10.02
C ILE A 377 12.45 -18.31 9.23
N MET A 378 12.76 -18.57 7.97
CA MET A 378 13.27 -17.54 7.08
C MET A 378 12.15 -16.55 6.76
N PHE A 379 12.38 -15.27 7.07
CA PHE A 379 11.39 -14.21 6.92
C PHE A 379 11.96 -13.06 6.08
N ALA A 380 11.17 -12.61 5.12
CA ALA A 380 11.36 -11.33 4.45
C ALA A 380 10.02 -10.58 4.42
N SER A 381 10.07 -9.26 4.30
CA SER A 381 8.86 -8.45 4.20
C SER A 381 9.01 -7.37 3.13
N VAL A 382 7.93 -7.12 2.42
CA VAL A 382 7.77 -5.97 1.54
C VAL A 382 6.58 -5.19 2.06
N HIS A 383 6.88 -4.19 2.90
CA HIS A 383 5.87 -3.50 3.70
C HIS A 383 5.04 -4.48 4.53
N ASP A 384 3.81 -4.72 4.10
CA ASP A 384 2.76 -5.45 4.78
C ASP A 384 2.56 -6.88 4.23
N CYS A 385 3.35 -7.25 3.22
CA CYS A 385 3.41 -8.60 2.66
C CYS A 385 4.60 -9.37 3.26
N PHE A 386 4.33 -10.50 3.91
CA PHE A 386 5.32 -11.36 4.59
C PHE A 386 5.66 -12.58 3.75
N TRP A 387 6.95 -12.87 3.62
CA TRP A 387 7.48 -13.89 2.73
C TRP A 387 8.25 -14.95 3.53
N THR A 388 8.04 -16.21 3.20
CA THR A 388 8.78 -17.35 3.77
C THR A 388 8.83 -18.51 2.77
N HIS A 389 9.52 -19.60 3.09
CA HIS A 389 9.48 -20.84 2.29
C HIS A 389 8.09 -21.47 2.35
N ALA A 390 7.68 -22.16 1.28
CA ALA A 390 6.36 -22.79 1.22
C ALA A 390 6.10 -23.77 2.39
N ALA A 391 7.13 -24.47 2.84
CA ALA A 391 7.04 -25.41 3.97
C ALA A 391 6.83 -24.73 5.34
N SER A 392 7.12 -23.43 5.46
CA SER A 392 7.07 -22.69 6.71
C SER A 392 5.88 -21.74 6.82
N VAL A 393 4.99 -21.72 5.82
CA VAL A 393 3.87 -20.78 5.76
C VAL A 393 2.89 -20.97 6.92
N ASP A 394 2.58 -22.21 7.31
CA ASP A 394 1.71 -22.50 8.45
C ASP A 394 2.30 -21.95 9.76
N ALA A 395 3.61 -22.09 9.95
CA ALA A 395 4.31 -21.57 11.12
C ALA A 395 4.37 -20.04 11.10
N LEU A 396 4.61 -19.42 9.94
CA LEU A 396 4.53 -17.97 9.77
C LEU A 396 3.14 -17.44 10.14
N ASN A 397 2.08 -18.07 9.63
CA ASN A 397 0.71 -17.65 9.87
C ASN A 397 0.37 -17.70 11.36
N ARG A 398 0.77 -18.75 12.08
CA ARG A 398 0.60 -18.83 13.54
C ARG A 398 1.31 -17.70 14.29
N VAL A 399 2.46 -17.25 13.79
CA VAL A 399 3.26 -16.19 14.43
C VAL A 399 2.71 -14.80 14.11
N SER A 400 2.10 -14.62 12.94
CA SER A 400 1.65 -13.32 12.44
C SER A 400 0.21 -12.95 12.84
N THR A 401 -0.65 -13.94 13.09
CA THR A 401 -2.01 -13.78 13.62
C THR A 401 -2.03 -13.81 15.14
#